data_AF-A0A0Q4GAW1-F1
#
_entry.id   AF-A0A0Q4GAW1-F1
#
_cell.length_a   1.000
_cell.length_b   1.000
_cell.length_c   1.000
_cell.angle_alpha   90.00
_cell.angle_beta   90.00
_cell.angle_gamma   90.00
#
_symmetry.space_group_name_H-M   'P 1'
#
loop_
_entity.id
_entity.type
_entity.pdbx_description
1 polymer ?
#
loop_
_entity_poly.entity_id
_entity_poly.type
_entity_poly.pdbx_seq_one_letter_code
_entity_poly.pdbx_strand_id
1 'polypeptide(L)'
;MTAAHTPTAPSAERLQAFVSQGLAPVEVQLAAMAEAMVSGHPDGLQAVATALRNATADFSRCLDVPGAAQAVAACSPLQARVRQAGAALAQHRTQMARRMAIVDRAVASLLPDVAAKKAVTYGAGGAMRSRFG
;
A
#
# COMPACT_ATOMS: atom_id res chain seq x y z
N MET A 1 -41.51 -0.87 36.87
CA MET A 1 -41.17 0.39 36.16
C MET A 1 -39.70 0.70 36.48
N THR A 2 -38.79 0.15 35.70
CA THR A 2 -37.35 0.37 35.84
C THR A 2 -36.95 1.40 34.79
N ALA A 3 -36.60 2.61 35.25
CA ALA A 3 -36.13 3.69 34.41
C ALA A 3 -34.83 3.27 33.72
N ALA A 4 -34.87 3.18 32.39
CA ALA A 4 -33.69 3.05 31.56
C ALA A 4 -32.87 4.32 31.71
N HIS A 5 -31.80 4.24 32.49
CA HIS A 5 -30.79 5.27 32.61
C HIS A 5 -30.02 5.29 31.29
N THR A 6 -30.42 6.15 30.35
CA THR A 6 -29.64 6.51 29.16
C THR A 6 -28.53 7.47 29.57
N PRO A 7 -27.25 7.07 29.55
CA PRO A 7 -26.17 8.02 29.72
C PRO A 7 -25.72 8.54 28.35
N THR A 8 -25.61 9.86 28.22
CA THR A 8 -24.52 10.57 27.48
C THR A 8 -24.51 10.62 25.93
N ALA A 9 -25.49 11.29 25.30
CA ALA A 9 -25.37 11.71 23.89
C ALA A 9 -24.17 12.67 23.58
N PRO A 10 -23.88 13.73 24.37
CA PRO A 10 -22.88 14.73 23.98
C PRO A 10 -21.42 14.24 24.07
N SER A 11 -21.15 13.22 24.90
CA SER A 11 -19.81 12.63 25.03
C SER A 11 -19.49 11.71 23.86
N ALA A 12 -20.48 10.93 23.40
CA ALA A 12 -20.35 10.02 22.28
C ALA A 12 -20.13 10.79 20.96
N GLU A 13 -20.87 11.87 20.73
CA GLU A 13 -20.71 12.72 19.55
C GLU A 13 -19.32 13.38 19.50
N ARG A 14 -18.79 13.84 20.63
CA ARG A 14 -17.42 14.40 20.72
C ARG A 14 -16.35 13.36 20.40
N LEU A 15 -16.52 12.13 20.88
CA LEU A 15 -15.62 11.02 20.55
C LEU A 15 -15.70 10.64 19.07
N GLN A 16 -16.92 10.61 18.49
CA GLN A 16 -17.09 10.39 17.05
C GLN A 16 -16.41 11.49 16.22
N ALA A 17 -16.56 12.76 16.62
CA ALA A 17 -15.91 13.89 15.97
C ALA A 17 -14.38 13.79 16.07
N PHE A 18 -13.85 13.45 17.25
CA PHE A 18 -12.42 13.23 17.47
C PHE A 18 -11.85 12.14 16.56
N VAL A 19 -12.50 10.97 16.51
CA VAL A 19 -12.06 9.86 15.65
C VAL A 19 -12.19 10.22 14.17
N SER A 20 -13.27 10.90 13.79
CA SER A 20 -13.49 11.40 12.41
C SER A 20 -12.39 12.37 11.97
N GLN A 21 -11.95 13.26 12.87
CA GLN A 21 -10.84 14.19 12.62
C GLN A 21 -9.50 13.45 12.50
N GLY A 22 -9.26 12.44 13.34
CA GLY A 22 -8.07 11.59 13.23
C GLY A 22 -8.02 10.76 11.94
N LEU A 23 -9.17 10.40 11.38
CA LEU A 23 -9.26 9.61 10.14
C LEU A 23 -9.00 10.45 8.88
N ALA A 24 -9.38 11.74 8.88
CA ALA A 24 -9.29 12.59 7.70
C ALA A 24 -7.88 12.68 7.09
N PRO A 25 -6.78 12.82 7.86
CA PRO A 25 -5.42 12.78 7.30
C PRO A 25 -5.10 11.47 6.59
N VAL A 26 -5.58 10.32 7.09
CA VAL A 26 -5.37 9.02 6.44
C VAL A 26 -6.06 9.00 5.08
N GLU A 27 -7.30 9.47 5.00
CA GLU A 27 -8.07 9.55 3.74
C GLU A 27 -7.37 10.46 2.71
N VAL A 28 -6.86 11.62 3.16
CA VAL A 28 -6.09 12.55 2.31
C VAL A 28 -4.84 11.87 1.74
N GLN A 29 -4.07 11.17 2.59
CA GLN A 29 -2.84 10.51 2.13
C GLN A 29 -3.12 9.29 1.24
N LEU A 30 -4.27 8.62 1.40
CA LEU A 30 -4.70 7.57 0.48
C LEU A 30 -5.02 8.12 -0.91
N ALA A 31 -5.72 9.25 -0.99
CA ALA A 31 -5.96 9.92 -2.27
C ALA A 31 -4.64 10.37 -2.92
N ALA A 32 -3.75 11.01 -2.15
CA ALA A 32 -2.44 11.42 -2.63
C ALA A 32 -1.58 10.22 -3.11
N MET A 33 -1.71 9.07 -2.45
CA MET A 33 -1.00 7.84 -2.86
C MET A 33 -1.49 7.37 -4.23
N ALA A 34 -2.80 7.41 -4.48
CA ALA A 34 -3.36 7.07 -5.77
C ALA A 34 -2.82 7.98 -6.88
N GLU A 35 -2.75 9.29 -6.63
CA GLU A 35 -2.20 10.29 -7.56
C GLU A 35 -0.70 10.08 -7.80
N ALA A 36 0.09 9.89 -6.75
CA ALA A 36 1.53 9.65 -6.85
C ALA A 36 1.84 8.35 -7.62
N MET A 37 0.99 7.32 -7.48
CA MET A 37 1.11 6.13 -8.29
C MET A 37 0.82 6.39 -9.77
N VAL A 38 -0.09 7.30 -10.12
CA VAL A 38 -0.36 7.63 -11.53
C VAL A 38 0.75 8.50 -12.12
N SER A 39 1.31 9.44 -11.36
CA SER A 39 2.36 10.34 -11.84
C SER A 39 3.70 9.64 -12.10
N GLY A 40 3.96 8.50 -11.46
CA GLY A 40 5.15 7.69 -11.72
C GLY A 40 6.45 8.27 -11.15
N HIS A 41 6.36 9.31 -10.31
CA HIS A 41 7.52 9.92 -9.66
C HIS A 41 7.88 9.18 -8.35
N PRO A 42 9.05 8.51 -8.27
CA PRO A 42 9.41 7.69 -7.12
C PRO A 42 9.60 8.50 -5.83
N ASP A 43 10.16 9.70 -5.92
CA ASP A 43 10.39 10.56 -4.75
C ASP A 43 9.07 11.03 -4.12
N GLY A 44 8.10 11.40 -4.96
CA GLY A 44 6.76 11.77 -4.53
C GLY A 44 6.02 10.60 -3.86
N LEU A 45 6.19 9.39 -4.40
CA LEU A 45 5.61 8.18 -3.83
C LEU A 45 6.19 7.86 -2.45
N GLN A 46 7.50 8.01 -2.25
CA GLN A 46 8.15 7.77 -0.96
C GLN A 46 7.71 8.78 0.10
N ALA A 47 7.60 10.07 -0.28
CA ALA A 47 7.11 11.11 0.62
C ALA A 47 5.68 10.82 1.08
N VAL A 48 4.78 10.52 0.14
CA VAL A 48 3.38 10.18 0.44
C VAL A 48 3.27 8.88 1.25
N ALA A 49 4.09 7.87 0.97
CA ALA A 49 4.12 6.64 1.75
C ALA A 49 4.52 6.88 3.22
N THR A 50 5.49 7.77 3.44
CA THR A 50 5.93 8.15 4.79
C THR A 50 4.83 8.92 5.52
N ALA A 51 4.20 9.88 4.84
CA ALA A 51 3.08 10.65 5.39
C ALA A 51 1.88 9.76 5.74
N LEU A 52 1.55 8.77 4.89
CA LEU A 52 0.47 7.80 5.17
C LEU A 52 0.78 6.92 6.38
N ARG A 53 2.03 6.47 6.56
CA ARG A 53 2.43 5.72 7.76
C ARG A 53 2.30 6.56 9.03
N ASN A 54 2.70 7.82 8.98
CA ASN A 54 2.58 8.71 10.14
C ASN A 54 1.10 8.97 10.47
N ALA A 55 0.28 9.30 9.48
CA ALA A 55 -1.15 9.53 9.66
C ALA A 55 -1.88 8.29 10.19
N THR A 56 -1.53 7.09 9.73
CA THR A 56 -2.12 5.84 10.24
C THR A 56 -1.67 5.51 11.66
N ALA A 57 -0.42 5.81 12.02
CA ALA A 57 0.05 5.69 13.40
C ALA A 57 -0.67 6.69 14.34
N ASP A 58 -0.88 7.93 13.88
CA ASP A 58 -1.67 8.93 14.61
C ASP A 58 -3.11 8.47 14.79
N PHE A 59 -3.74 7.96 13.73
CA PHE A 59 -5.09 7.44 13.81
C PHE A 59 -5.20 6.22 14.73
N SER A 60 -4.21 5.31 14.73
CA SER A 60 -4.16 4.20 15.69
C SER A 60 -4.16 4.71 17.13
N ARG A 61 -3.36 5.74 17.43
CA ARG A 61 -3.34 6.37 18.75
C ARG A 61 -4.67 7.03 19.11
N CYS A 62 -5.40 7.57 18.14
CA CYS A 62 -6.77 8.06 18.37
C CYS A 62 -7.73 6.93 18.75
N LEU A 63 -7.56 5.73 18.18
CA LEU A 63 -8.41 4.58 18.49
C LEU A 63 -8.11 3.93 19.84
N ASP A 64 -6.91 4.14 20.39
CA ASP A 64 -6.53 3.68 21.73
C ASP A 64 -7.24 4.46 22.85
N VAL A 65 -7.87 5.59 22.54
CA VAL A 65 -8.67 6.36 23.51
C VAL A 65 -9.88 5.54 23.97
N PRO A 66 -10.14 5.43 25.28
CA PRO A 66 -11.29 4.67 25.79
C PRO A 66 -12.61 5.10 25.16
N GLY A 67 -13.35 4.13 24.60
CA GLY A 67 -14.63 4.38 23.94
C GLY A 67 -14.53 4.82 22.48
N ALA A 68 -13.32 5.06 21.92
CA ALA A 68 -13.16 5.40 20.51
C ALA A 68 -13.62 4.26 19.59
N ALA A 69 -13.29 3.00 19.90
CA ALA A 69 -13.75 1.84 19.14
C ALA A 69 -15.29 1.71 19.17
N GLN A 70 -15.91 1.93 20.33
CA GLN A 70 -17.37 1.94 20.48
C GLN A 70 -18.00 3.12 19.72
N ALA A 71 -17.36 4.28 19.69
CA ALA A 71 -17.82 5.44 18.91
C ALA A 71 -17.83 5.15 17.40
N VAL A 72 -16.83 4.42 16.89
CA VAL A 72 -16.82 3.93 15.50
C VAL A 72 -17.94 2.92 15.26
N ALA A 73 -18.11 1.95 16.16
CA ALA A 73 -19.13 0.90 16.01
C ALA A 73 -20.56 1.44 16.10
N ALA A 74 -20.80 2.48 16.91
CA ALA A 74 -22.10 3.12 17.07
C ALA A 74 -22.50 4.04 15.90
N CYS A 75 -21.53 4.46 15.08
CA CYS A 75 -21.75 5.42 13.99
C CYS A 75 -21.49 4.77 12.62
N SER A 76 -22.58 4.33 11.97
CA SER A 76 -22.56 3.71 10.64
C SER A 76 -21.72 4.46 9.59
N PRO A 77 -21.85 5.80 9.40
CA PRO A 77 -21.04 6.50 8.41
C PRO A 77 -19.54 6.52 8.75
N LEU A 78 -19.19 6.62 10.03
CA LEU A 78 -17.78 6.58 10.47
C LEU A 78 -17.20 5.17 10.26
N GLN A 79 -17.96 4.13 10.57
CA GLN A 79 -17.57 2.75 10.30
C GLN A 79 -17.34 2.50 8.80
N ALA A 80 -18.21 3.03 7.95
CA ALA A 80 -18.08 2.92 6.49
C ALA A 80 -16.77 3.56 6.01
N ARG A 81 -16.44 4.75 6.51
CA ARG A 81 -15.18 5.45 6.17
C ARG A 81 -13.95 4.66 6.59
N VAL A 82 -13.90 4.13 7.81
CA VAL A 82 -12.79 3.29 8.27
C VAL A 82 -12.62 2.04 7.39
N ARG A 83 -13.73 1.39 7.00
CA ARG A 83 -13.70 0.23 6.09
C ARG A 83 -13.21 0.62 4.69
N GLN A 84 -13.66 1.75 4.16
CA GLN A 84 -13.21 2.27 2.87
C GLN A 84 -11.71 2.57 2.87
N ALA A 85 -11.20 3.22 3.92
CA ALA A 85 -9.77 3.47 4.08
C ALA A 85 -8.96 2.16 4.12
N GLY A 86 -9.45 1.15 4.85
CA GLY A 86 -8.84 -0.19 4.86
C GLY A 86 -8.84 -0.87 3.49
N ALA A 87 -9.94 -0.77 2.74
CA ALA A 87 -10.03 -1.32 1.38
C ALA A 87 -9.07 -0.61 0.40
N ALA A 88 -8.97 0.72 0.47
CA ALA A 88 -8.05 1.51 -0.34
C ALA A 88 -6.58 1.11 -0.06
N LEU A 89 -6.19 0.95 1.22
CA LEU A 89 -4.88 0.44 1.60
C LEU A 89 -4.55 -0.92 0.98
N ALA A 90 -5.49 -1.87 1.05
CA ALA A 90 -5.30 -3.20 0.47
C ALA A 90 -5.16 -3.15 -1.06
N GLN A 91 -5.92 -2.27 -1.72
CA GLN A 91 -5.83 -2.04 -3.16
C GLN A 91 -4.47 -1.46 -3.55
N HIS A 92 -4.00 -0.41 -2.86
CA HIS A 92 -2.70 0.20 -3.14
C HIS A 92 -1.55 -0.79 -2.94
N ARG A 93 -1.59 -1.61 -1.88
CA ARG A 93 -0.61 -2.69 -1.66
C ARG A 93 -0.58 -3.67 -2.82
N THR A 94 -1.74 -4.07 -3.32
CA THR A 94 -1.84 -4.98 -4.47
C THR A 94 -1.29 -4.35 -5.75
N GLN A 95 -1.57 -3.06 -5.98
CA GLN A 95 -1.06 -2.33 -7.14
C GLN A 95 0.47 -2.20 -7.10
N MET A 96 1.04 -1.87 -5.93
CA MET A 96 2.49 -1.80 -5.75
C MET A 96 3.16 -3.16 -5.97
N ALA A 97 2.62 -4.24 -5.40
CA ALA A 97 3.17 -5.59 -5.58
C ALA A 97 3.22 -6.00 -7.08
N ARG A 98 2.17 -5.68 -7.85
CA ARG A 98 2.17 -5.92 -9.30
C ARG A 98 3.23 -5.09 -10.03
N ARG A 99 3.39 -3.82 -9.66
CA ARG A 99 4.41 -2.94 -10.26
C ARG A 99 5.82 -3.43 -9.95
N MET A 100 6.09 -3.88 -8.72
CA MET A 100 7.38 -4.48 -8.36
C MET A 100 7.68 -5.72 -9.21
N ALA A 101 6.71 -6.63 -9.38
CA ALA A 101 6.90 -7.80 -10.24
C ALA A 101 7.19 -7.46 -11.71
N ILE A 102 6.58 -6.39 -12.24
CA ILE A 102 6.87 -5.89 -13.60
C ILE A 102 8.29 -5.33 -13.67
N VAL A 103 8.69 -4.52 -12.69
CA VAL A 103 10.04 -3.96 -12.61
C VAL A 103 11.08 -5.08 -12.49
N ASP A 104 10.86 -6.07 -11.63
CA ASP A 104 11.76 -7.21 -11.46
C ASP A 104 11.95 -7.99 -12.76
N ARG A 105 10.86 -8.20 -13.52
CA ARG A 105 10.93 -8.85 -14.84
C ARG A 105 11.67 -8.00 -15.88
N ALA A 106 11.46 -6.68 -15.86
CA ALA A 106 12.17 -5.76 -16.74
C ALA A 106 13.67 -5.74 -16.42
N VAL A 107 14.04 -5.67 -15.14
CA VAL A 107 15.43 -5.75 -14.68
C VAL A 107 16.04 -7.10 -15.08
N ALA A 108 15.33 -8.21 -14.87
CA ALA A 108 15.80 -9.53 -15.28
C ALA A 108 16.04 -9.64 -16.79
N SER A 109 15.24 -8.95 -17.62
CA SER A 109 15.44 -8.92 -19.07
C SER A 109 16.62 -8.06 -19.54
N LEU A 110 17.05 -7.09 -18.71
CA LEU A 110 18.20 -6.23 -18.98
C LEU A 110 19.52 -6.86 -18.51
N LEU A 111 19.45 -7.83 -17.60
CA LEU A 111 20.62 -8.62 -17.22
C LEU A 111 20.97 -9.54 -18.40
N PRO A 112 22.16 -9.40 -19.02
CA PRO A 112 22.57 -10.34 -20.04
C PRO A 112 22.59 -11.74 -19.43
N ASP A 113 21.99 -12.69 -20.13
CA ASP A 113 21.93 -14.08 -19.70
C ASP A 113 23.36 -14.61 -19.49
N VAL A 114 23.81 -14.57 -18.24
CA VAL A 114 25.13 -15.04 -17.82
C VAL A 114 25.30 -16.54 -18.08
N ALA A 115 24.21 -17.26 -18.37
CA ALA A 115 24.25 -18.64 -18.87
C ALA A 115 24.42 -18.71 -20.41
N ALA A 116 23.88 -17.75 -21.18
CA ALA A 116 24.08 -17.71 -22.64
C ALA A 116 25.52 -17.41 -23.06
N LYS A 117 26.34 -16.80 -22.18
CA LYS A 117 27.78 -16.61 -22.42
C LYS A 117 28.63 -17.89 -22.34
N LYS A 118 28.08 -19.02 -21.92
CA LYS A 118 28.82 -20.30 -21.83
C LYS A 118 28.56 -21.28 -22.98
N ALA A 119 27.69 -20.94 -23.93
CA ALA A 119 27.29 -21.85 -25.03
C ALA A 119 27.40 -21.23 -26.43
N VAL A 120 28.25 -20.22 -26.62
CA VAL A 120 28.74 -19.83 -27.95
C VAL A 120 30.26 -20.03 -27.99
N THR A 121 30.69 -21.25 -27.70
CA THR A 121 31.93 -21.79 -28.24
C THR A 121 31.53 -22.67 -29.42
N TYR A 122 31.05 -22.04 -30.49
CA TYR A 122 31.18 -22.66 -31.81
C TYR A 122 32.67 -22.98 -31.96
N GLY A 123 32.95 -24.27 -32.05
CA GLY A 123 34.28 -24.82 -31.93
C GLY A 123 35.25 -24.16 -32.90
N ALA A 124 36.18 -23.41 -32.32
CA ALA A 124 37.56 -23.43 -32.80
C ALA A 124 38.09 -24.86 -32.56
N GLY A 125 37.85 -25.73 -33.53
CA GLY A 125 38.32 -27.11 -33.56
C GLY A 125 38.61 -27.48 -35.00
N GLY A 126 39.72 -26.96 -35.54
CA GLY A 126 40.20 -27.41 -36.84
C GLY A 126 40.54 -28.90 -36.81
N ALA A 127 39.99 -29.65 -37.76
CA ALA A 127 40.59 -30.87 -38.33
C ALA A 127 39.68 -31.46 -39.42
N MET A 128 39.72 -30.91 -40.63
CA MET A 128 39.56 -31.74 -41.84
C MET A 128 40.22 -31.06 -43.05
N ARG A 129 41.56 -31.00 -43.03
CA ARG A 129 42.37 -30.92 -44.24
C ARG A 129 42.61 -32.35 -44.73
N SER A 130 42.54 -32.53 -46.05
CA SER A 130 42.93 -33.71 -46.84
C SER A 130 41.92 -34.86 -46.92
N ARG A 131 41.21 -34.94 -48.05
CA ARG A 131 41.18 -36.11 -48.96
C ARG A 131 40.28 -35.81 -50.16
N PHE A 132 40.84 -35.18 -51.20
CA PHE A 132 40.35 -35.32 -52.57
C PHE A 132 41.56 -35.69 -53.43
N GLY A 133 41.38 -36.76 -54.20
CA GLY A 133 42.38 -37.42 -55.03
C GLY A 133 42.62 -36.74 -56.37
#